data_AF-A0A9E3FVF4-F1
#
_entry.id   AF-A0A9E3FVF4-F1
#
_cell.length_a   1.000
_cell.length_b   1.000
_cell.length_c   1.000
_cell.angle_alpha   90.00
_cell.angle_beta   90.00
_cell.angle_gamma   90.00
#
_symmetry.space_group_name_H-M   'P 1'
#
loop_
_entity.id
_entity.type
_entity.pdbx_description
1 polymer ?
#
loop_
_entity_poly.entity_id
_entity_poly.type
_entity_poly.pdbx_seq_one_letter_code
_entity_poly.pdbx_strand_id
1 'polypeptide(L)'
;EDGLYALEAKLADPKFAATMAKFVKASMKGWEYARANPAEAVKIVLANDATGAQTEKHQTRMLGEINKLTEGSDGALVAADYERTVKTLLGGGGEAPVISKEPTGAWTHAITDVALK
;
A
#
# COMPACT_ATOMS: atom_id res chain seq x y z
N GLU A 1 2.79 -0.01 3.62
CA GLU A 1 1.41 0.33 3.24
C GLU A 1 1.22 0.17 1.74
N ASP A 2 -0.01 -0.13 1.30
CA ASP A 2 -0.35 -0.41 -0.12
C ASP A 2 -0.60 0.84 -0.98
N GLY A 3 -0.46 2.05 -0.43
CA GLY A 3 -0.63 3.29 -1.19
C GLY A 3 -2.05 3.47 -1.76
N LEU A 4 -3.08 3.16 -0.96
CA LEU A 4 -4.49 3.26 -1.37
C LEU A 4 -5.03 4.67 -1.10
N TYR A 5 -5.69 5.26 -2.09
CA TYR A 5 -6.27 6.59 -2.02
C TYR A 5 -7.77 6.56 -2.33
N ALA A 6 -8.55 7.38 -1.64
CA ALA A 6 -9.98 7.54 -1.86
C ALA A 6 -10.40 9.01 -1.67
N LEU A 7 -11.51 9.40 -2.28
CA LEU A 7 -12.10 10.72 -2.06
C LEU A 7 -12.71 10.78 -0.65
N GLU A 8 -12.38 11.82 0.11
CA GLU A 8 -12.89 12.04 1.47
C GLU A 8 -14.42 11.98 1.53
N ALA A 9 -15.10 12.64 0.58
CA ALA A 9 -16.56 12.62 0.49
C ALA A 9 -17.15 11.21 0.31
N LYS A 10 -16.41 10.27 -0.29
CA LYS A 10 -16.83 8.87 -0.41
C LYS A 10 -16.59 8.10 0.89
N LEU A 11 -15.51 8.39 1.61
CA LEU A 11 -15.23 7.76 2.90
C LEU A 11 -16.29 8.10 3.96
N ALA A 12 -16.96 9.24 3.83
CA ALA A 12 -18.09 9.61 4.69
C ALA A 12 -19.35 8.75 4.46
N ASP A 13 -19.49 8.05 3.32
CA ASP A 13 -20.59 7.12 3.08
C ASP A 13 -20.31 5.78 3.81
N PRO A 14 -21.13 5.39 4.80
CA PRO A 14 -20.91 4.15 5.55
C PRO A 14 -20.90 2.88 4.69
N LYS A 15 -21.68 2.84 3.61
CA LYS A 15 -21.71 1.68 2.70
C LYS A 15 -20.42 1.57 1.91
N PHE A 16 -19.90 2.71 1.45
CA PHE A 16 -18.62 2.77 0.77
C PHE A 16 -17.48 2.38 1.72
N ALA A 17 -17.42 2.97 2.91
CA ALA A 17 -16.42 2.66 3.93
C ALA A 17 -16.41 1.17 4.29
N ALA A 18 -17.59 0.55 4.49
CA ALA A 18 -17.70 -0.88 4.75
C ALA A 18 -17.21 -1.74 3.58
N THR A 19 -17.44 -1.30 2.33
CA THR A 19 -16.94 -1.99 1.14
C THR A 19 -15.42 -1.88 1.05
N MET A 20 -14.85 -0.71 1.34
CA MET A 20 -13.40 -0.50 1.35
C MET A 20 -12.72 -1.28 2.47
N ALA A 21 -13.34 -1.41 3.64
CA ALA A 21 -12.79 -2.24 4.72
C ALA A 21 -12.68 -3.72 4.30
N LYS A 22 -13.69 -4.25 3.59
CA LYS A 22 -13.64 -5.61 3.02
C LYS A 22 -12.55 -5.74 1.96
N PHE A 23 -12.40 -4.72 1.10
CA PHE A 23 -11.34 -4.67 0.09
C PHE A 23 -9.95 -4.69 0.73
N VAL A 24 -9.68 -3.80 1.68
CA VAL A 24 -8.39 -3.73 2.40
C VAL A 24 -8.10 -5.06 3.11
N LYS A 25 -9.10 -5.65 3.79
CA LYS A 25 -8.95 -6.97 4.42
C LYS A 25 -8.62 -8.07 3.42
N ALA A 26 -9.20 -8.02 2.21
CA ALA A 26 -8.88 -8.97 1.15
C ALA A 26 -7.46 -8.76 0.59
N SER A 27 -7.02 -7.51 0.43
CA SER A 27 -5.64 -7.20 0.01
C SER A 27 -4.60 -7.71 1.02
N MET A 28 -4.83 -7.51 2.31
CA MET A 28 -3.97 -8.03 3.39
C MET A 28 -3.85 -9.56 3.31
N LYS A 29 -4.97 -10.27 3.12
CA LYS A 29 -4.97 -11.72 2.90
C LYS A 29 -4.22 -12.13 1.63
N GLY A 30 -4.31 -11.33 0.56
CA GLY A 30 -3.54 -11.54 -0.66
C GLY A 30 -2.03 -11.48 -0.41
N TRP A 31 -1.57 -10.52 0.39
CA TRP A 31 -0.17 -10.42 0.80
C TRP A 31 0.29 -11.59 1.67
N GLU A 32 -0.53 -12.00 2.65
CA GLU A 32 -0.27 -13.20 3.45
C GLU A 32 -0.15 -14.45 2.57
N TYR A 33 -1.07 -14.59 1.60
CA TYR A 33 -1.04 -15.69 0.65
C TYR A 33 0.23 -15.66 -0.21
N ALA A 34 0.62 -14.49 -0.71
CA ALA A 34 1.82 -14.35 -1.54
C ALA A 34 3.10 -14.66 -0.76
N ARG A 35 3.14 -14.32 0.54
CA ARG A 35 4.23 -14.70 1.44
C ARG A 35 4.28 -16.21 1.68
N ALA A 36 3.13 -16.85 1.89
CA ALA A 36 3.04 -18.29 2.13
C ALA A 36 3.24 -19.14 0.85
N ASN A 37 2.88 -18.60 -0.32
CA ASN A 37 2.85 -19.32 -1.59
C ASN A 37 3.61 -18.56 -2.70
N PRO A 38 4.91 -18.25 -2.51
CA PRO A 38 5.62 -17.32 -3.38
C PRO A 38 5.70 -17.78 -4.84
N ALA A 39 5.89 -19.07 -5.10
CA ALA A 39 5.94 -19.61 -6.46
C ALA A 39 4.61 -19.47 -7.20
N GLU A 40 3.49 -19.61 -6.49
CA GLU A 40 2.16 -19.44 -7.09
C GLU A 40 1.84 -17.97 -7.32
N ALA A 41 2.17 -17.10 -6.36
CA ALA A 41 2.00 -15.65 -6.52
C ALA A 41 2.76 -15.12 -7.74
N VAL A 42 3.98 -15.60 -7.99
CA VAL A 42 4.74 -15.28 -9.22
C VAL A 42 3.98 -15.69 -10.47
N LYS A 43 3.41 -16.90 -10.51
CA LYS A 43 2.61 -17.37 -11.65
C LYS A 43 1.35 -16.53 -11.86
N ILE A 44 0.67 -16.13 -10.79
CA ILE A 44 -0.50 -15.25 -10.85
C ILE A 44 -0.10 -13.91 -11.47
N VAL A 45 1.02 -13.31 -11.05
CA VAL A 45 1.50 -12.04 -11.62
C VAL A 45 1.84 -12.20 -13.11
N LEU A 46 2.57 -13.24 -13.48
CA LEU A 46 2.94 -13.49 -14.88
C LEU A 46 1.72 -13.75 -15.77
N ALA A 47 0.71 -14.46 -15.27
CA ALA A 47 -0.53 -14.71 -16.01
C ALA A 47 -1.33 -13.42 -16.28
N ASN A 48 -1.12 -12.37 -15.47
CA ASN A 48 -1.74 -11.06 -15.64
C ASN A 48 -0.81 -10.04 -16.33
N ASP A 49 0.42 -10.42 -16.70
CA ASP A 49 1.31 -9.56 -17.47
C ASP A 49 0.96 -9.62 -18.97
N ALA A 50 0.06 -8.73 -19.39
CA ALA A 50 -0.33 -8.58 -20.79
C ALA A 50 0.81 -8.08 -21.70
N THR A 51 1.89 -7.55 -21.15
CA THR A 51 3.02 -7.01 -21.94
C THR A 51 4.06 -8.08 -22.28
N GLY A 52 4.14 -9.15 -21.49
CA GLY A 52 5.19 -10.17 -21.58
C GLY A 52 6.58 -9.68 -21.17
N ALA A 53 6.69 -8.49 -20.58
CA ALA A 53 7.97 -7.92 -20.14
C ALA A 53 8.53 -8.60 -18.88
N GLN A 54 7.66 -9.25 -18.10
CA GLN A 54 8.02 -9.89 -16.85
C GLN A 54 8.49 -11.31 -17.06
N THR A 55 9.51 -11.72 -16.29
CA THR A 55 10.02 -13.09 -16.28
C THR A 55 9.87 -13.70 -14.90
N GLU A 56 9.74 -15.03 -14.85
CA GLU A 56 9.67 -15.78 -13.58
C GLU A 56 10.87 -15.51 -12.69
N LYS A 57 12.07 -15.44 -13.28
CA LYS A 57 13.30 -15.10 -12.54
C LYS A 57 13.20 -13.72 -11.89
N HIS A 58 12.73 -12.71 -12.62
CA HIS A 58 12.59 -11.35 -12.08
C HIS A 58 11.52 -11.29 -10.99
N GLN A 59 10.34 -11.86 -11.24
CA GLN A 59 9.23 -11.84 -10.30
C GLN A 59 9.53 -12.60 -9.00
N THR A 60 10.19 -13.75 -9.10
CA THR A 60 10.64 -14.52 -7.93
C THR A 60 11.60 -13.71 -7.06
N ARG A 61 12.56 -13.02 -7.69
CA ARG A 61 13.48 -12.15 -6.96
C ARG A 61 12.76 -10.98 -6.30
N MET A 62 11.89 -10.28 -7.04
CA MET A 62 11.16 -9.12 -6.53
C MET A 62 10.26 -9.49 -5.35
N LEU A 63 9.49 -10.57 -5.47
CA LEU A 63 8.64 -11.04 -4.37
C LEU A 63 9.47 -11.40 -3.14
N GLY A 64 10.61 -12.07 -3.33
CA GLY A 64 11.54 -12.40 -2.25
C GLY A 64 12.05 -11.17 -1.49
N GLU A 65 12.42 -10.09 -2.18
CA GLU A 65 12.87 -8.85 -1.54
C GLU A 65 11.72 -8.08 -0.87
N ILE A 66 10.54 -8.02 -1.51
CA ILE A 66 9.36 -7.37 -0.93
C ILE A 66 8.90 -8.07 0.34
N ASN A 67 8.95 -9.41 0.38
CA ASN A 67 8.57 -10.18 1.56
C ASN A 67 9.44 -9.82 2.78
N LYS A 68 10.74 -9.56 2.59
CA LYS A 68 11.63 -9.11 3.68
C LYS A 68 11.26 -7.71 4.17
N LEU A 69 10.96 -6.80 3.24
CA LEU A 69 10.62 -5.40 3.57
C LEU A 69 9.27 -5.27 4.27
N THR A 70 8.36 -6.22 4.04
CA THR A 70 6.98 -6.20 4.56
C THR A 70 6.77 -7.19 5.70
N GLU A 71 7.84 -7.86 6.16
CA GLU A 71 7.77 -8.82 7.26
C GLU A 71 7.24 -8.15 8.53
N GLY A 72 6.26 -8.79 9.18
CA GLY A 72 5.63 -8.28 10.40
C GLY A 72 4.68 -7.10 10.22
N SER A 73 4.52 -6.57 8.99
CA SER A 73 3.55 -5.51 8.72
C SER A 73 2.13 -6.07 8.59
N ASP A 74 1.17 -5.38 9.19
CA ASP A 74 -0.27 -5.58 9.01
C ASP A 74 -0.85 -4.73 7.86
N GLY A 75 0.01 -4.02 7.12
CA GLY A 75 -0.36 -3.16 6.00
C GLY A 75 -0.87 -1.77 6.41
N ALA A 76 -1.01 -1.48 7.71
CA ALA A 76 -1.40 -0.16 8.19
C ALA A 76 -0.34 0.91 7.88
N LEU A 77 -0.79 2.15 7.69
CA LEU A 77 0.10 3.29 7.55
C LEU A 77 0.81 3.55 8.87
N VAL A 78 2.13 3.76 8.82
CA VAL A 78 2.93 4.15 9.98
C VAL A 78 3.04 5.67 10.00
N ALA A 79 2.41 6.33 10.99
CA ALA A 79 2.36 7.79 11.05
C ALA A 79 3.75 8.44 11.03
N ALA A 80 4.74 7.84 11.69
CA ALA A 80 6.12 8.33 11.68
C ALA A 80 6.78 8.29 10.28
N ASP A 81 6.40 7.32 9.43
CA ASP A 81 6.90 7.24 8.05
C ASP A 81 6.25 8.31 7.17
N TYR A 82 4.96 8.60 7.39
CA TYR A 82 4.27 9.73 6.76
C TYR A 82 4.89 11.07 7.17
N GLU A 83 5.12 11.30 8.47
CA GLU A 83 5.76 12.52 8.99
C GLU A 83 7.17 12.72 8.41
N ARG A 84 7.96 11.63 8.35
CA ARG A 84 9.27 11.65 7.69
C ARG A 84 9.15 12.06 6.23
N THR A 85 8.14 11.55 5.51
CA THR A 85 7.88 11.91 4.12
C THR A 85 7.54 13.39 3.99
N VAL A 86 6.63 13.92 4.82
CA VAL A 86 6.28 15.35 4.83
C VAL A 86 7.51 16.22 5.06
N LYS A 87 8.37 15.87 6.03
CA LYS A 87 9.62 16.58 6.29
C LYS A 87 10.57 16.55 5.09
N THR A 88 10.73 15.40 4.45
CA THR A 88 11.55 15.27 3.24
C THR A 88 11.01 16.13 2.10
N LEU A 89 9.70 16.21 1.91
CA LEU A 89 9.08 17.00 0.83
C LEU A 89 9.11 18.51 1.11
N LEU A 90 9.04 18.93 2.38
CA LEU A 90 9.20 20.33 2.77
C LEU A 90 10.65 20.82 2.64
N GLY A 91 11.63 19.95 2.94
CA GLY A 91 13.05 20.30 2.83
C GLY A 91 13.66 20.01 1.46
N GLY A 92 13.03 19.15 0.66
CA GLY A 92 13.50 18.74 -0.67
C GLY A 92 13.06 19.72 -1.74
N GLY A 93 13.97 20.06 -2.66
CA GLY A 93 13.73 21.03 -3.74
C GLY A 93 14.53 22.34 -3.62
N GLY A 94 15.35 22.48 -2.57
CA GLY A 94 16.23 23.64 -2.38
C GLY A 94 15.40 24.93 -2.25
N GLU A 95 15.54 25.85 -3.20
CA GLU A 95 14.78 27.10 -3.25
C GLU A 95 13.30 26.91 -3.65
N ALA A 96 12.93 25.74 -4.16
CA ALA A 96 11.56 25.40 -4.56
C ALA A 96 11.12 24.08 -3.92
N PRO A 97 10.62 24.10 -2.67
CA PRO A 97 10.23 22.88 -1.99
C PRO A 97 9.07 22.17 -2.72
N VAL A 98 9.04 20.83 -2.68
CA VAL A 98 8.01 20.02 -3.38
C VAL A 98 6.60 20.35 -2.85
N ILE A 99 6.49 20.62 -1.54
CA ILE A 99 5.29 21.16 -0.91
C ILE A 99 5.64 22.41 -0.11
N SER A 100 4.72 23.37 -0.02
CA SER A 100 4.95 24.66 0.65
C SER A 100 4.46 24.71 2.11
N LYS A 101 3.69 23.70 2.55
CA LYS A 101 3.17 23.56 3.91
C LYS A 101 2.82 22.11 4.21
N GLU A 102 2.67 21.79 5.49
CA GLU A 102 2.18 20.47 5.92
C GLU A 102 0.76 20.19 5.39
N PRO A 103 0.49 18.98 4.88
CA PRO A 103 -0.83 18.61 4.44
C PRO A 103 -1.76 18.29 5.62
N THR A 104 -3.01 18.73 5.54
CA THR A 104 -4.08 18.44 6.51
C THR A 104 -5.03 17.39 5.93
N GLY A 105 -5.37 16.35 6.70
CA GLY A 105 -6.34 15.33 6.27
C GLY A 105 -5.86 14.40 5.14
N ALA A 106 -4.55 14.32 4.88
CA ALA A 106 -4.00 13.54 3.77
C ALA A 106 -3.98 12.01 4.00
N TRP A 107 -4.26 11.55 5.22
CA TRP A 107 -4.38 10.13 5.55
C TRP A 107 -5.40 9.90 6.66
N THR A 108 -5.88 8.66 6.77
CA THR A 108 -6.75 8.19 7.87
C THR A 108 -6.58 6.69 8.09
N HIS A 109 -6.74 6.22 9.33
CA HIS A 109 -6.83 4.80 9.64
C HIS A 109 -8.26 4.26 9.67
N ALA A 110 -9.28 5.10 9.46
CA ALA A 110 -10.69 4.72 9.65
C ALA A 110 -11.11 3.44 8.92
N ILE A 111 -10.57 3.17 7.73
CA ILE A 111 -10.86 1.95 6.96
C ILE A 111 -10.02 0.77 7.45
N THR A 112 -8.72 0.98 7.67
CA THR A 112 -7.80 -0.06 8.13
C THR A 112 -8.13 -0.56 9.53
N ASP A 113 -8.53 0.34 10.45
CA ASP A 113 -8.99 -0.01 11.79
C ASP A 113 -10.24 -0.90 11.78
N VAL A 114 -11.11 -0.74 10.78
CA VAL A 114 -12.27 -1.62 10.59
C VAL A 114 -11.86 -2.94 9.95
N ALA A 115 -10.88 -2.93 9.04
CA ALA A 115 -10.37 -4.12 8.37
C ALA A 115 -9.62 -5.07 9.32
N LEU A 116 -8.85 -4.52 10.25
CA LEU A 116 -8.01 -5.25 11.22
C LEU A 116 -8.79 -5.77 12.45
N LYS A 117 -10.04 -5.34 12.63
CA LYS A 117 -10.97 -5.97 13.58
C LYS A 117 -11.50 -7.30 13.06
#